data_AF-A0A0Q4S004-F1
#
_entry.id   AF-A0A0Q4S004-F1
#
_cell.length_a   1.000
_cell.length_b   1.000
_cell.length_c   1.000
_cell.angle_alpha   90.00
_cell.angle_beta   90.00
_cell.angle_gamma   90.00
#
_symmetry.space_group_name_H-M   'P 1'
#
loop_
_entity.id
_entity.type
_entity.pdbx_description
1 polymer ?
#
loop_
_entity_poly.entity_id
_entity_poly.type
_entity_poly.pdbx_seq_one_letter_code
_entity_poly.pdbx_strand_id
1 'polypeptide(L)'
;MQFKSVCCAGDGHVYIGMQSGSVLRGREDKWTIIHKDEMTLPFKDMVWFGGKVWCTSDYGLWVIEDGKLREAPVPPEVKSCSGNLAVGDGVMLLAGMYGATVNDGKQWNRLW
;
A
#
# COMPACT_ATOMS: atom_id res chain seq x y z
N MET A 1 -2.11 -13.16 16.54
CA MET A 1 -1.67 -12.61 15.25
C MET A 1 -2.89 -11.95 14.61
N GLN A 2 -2.81 -10.67 14.24
CA GLN A 2 -3.92 -9.93 13.65
C GLN A 2 -3.56 -9.46 12.23
N PHE A 3 -4.46 -9.69 11.29
CA PHE A 3 -4.39 -9.20 9.92
C PHE A 3 -5.30 -7.98 9.78
N LYS A 4 -4.85 -6.97 9.03
CA LYS A 4 -5.53 -5.66 8.98
C LYS A 4 -5.93 -5.22 7.59
N SER A 5 -5.08 -5.48 6.61
CA SER A 5 -5.30 -5.12 5.21
C SER A 5 -4.95 -6.30 4.33
N VAL A 6 -5.64 -6.40 3.19
CA VAL A 6 -5.46 -7.46 2.21
C VAL A 6 -5.59 -6.89 0.81
N CYS A 7 -4.72 -7.31 -0.10
CA CYS A 7 -4.79 -6.96 -1.52
C CYS A 7 -4.65 -8.21 -2.37
N CYS A 8 -5.68 -8.52 -3.16
CA CYS A 8 -5.58 -9.48 -4.27
C CYS A 8 -4.95 -8.74 -5.46
N ALA A 9 -3.67 -8.99 -5.69
CA ALA A 9 -2.89 -8.28 -6.70
C ALA A 9 -3.06 -8.88 -8.09
N GLY A 10 -2.83 -8.05 -9.12
CA GLY A 10 -2.84 -8.48 -10.52
C GLY A 10 -1.66 -9.38 -10.91
N ASP A 11 -0.65 -9.53 -10.06
CA ASP A 11 0.47 -10.45 -10.24
C ASP A 11 0.14 -11.91 -9.85
N GLY A 12 -1.12 -12.20 -9.51
CA GLY A 12 -1.61 -13.51 -9.14
C GLY A 12 -1.31 -13.90 -7.69
N HIS A 13 -0.85 -12.98 -6.85
CA HIS A 13 -0.63 -13.19 -5.42
C HIS A 13 -1.61 -12.37 -4.57
N VAL A 14 -1.81 -12.82 -3.33
CA VAL A 14 -2.49 -12.07 -2.28
C VAL A 14 -1.45 -11.58 -1.29
N TYR A 15 -1.58 -10.32 -0.91
CA TYR A 15 -0.71 -9.66 0.06
C TYR A 15 -1.52 -9.30 1.30
N ILE A 16 -0.98 -9.58 2.49
CA ILE A 16 -1.64 -9.31 3.78
C ILE A 16 -0.72 -8.49 4.67
N GLY A 17 -1.23 -7.37 5.16
CA GLY A 17 -0.60 -6.53 6.17
C GLY A 17 -0.86 -7.07 7.58
N MET A 18 0.21 -7.30 8.33
CA MET A 18 0.15 -7.77 9.71
C MET A 18 0.22 -6.61 10.70
N GLN A 19 -0.21 -6.85 11.94
CA GLN A 19 -0.17 -5.89 13.06
C GLN A 19 1.18 -5.15 13.20
N SER A 20 2.32 -5.82 12.97
CA SER A 20 3.64 -5.25 13.21
C SER A 20 4.26 -4.53 11.99
N GLY A 21 3.47 -4.26 10.94
CA GLY A 21 4.02 -3.77 9.66
C GLY A 21 4.67 -4.85 8.81
N SER A 22 4.72 -6.10 9.28
CA SER A 22 5.15 -7.25 8.47
C SER A 22 4.15 -7.55 7.34
N VAL A 23 4.63 -8.17 6.27
CA VAL A 23 3.83 -8.52 5.09
C VAL A 23 3.94 -10.00 4.75
N LEU A 24 2.79 -10.67 4.62
CA LEU A 24 2.71 -11.98 3.97
C LEU A 24 2.36 -11.80 2.50
N ARG A 25 2.95 -12.64 1.66
CA ARG A 25 2.54 -12.90 0.28
C ARG A 25 2.15 -14.36 0.15
N GLY A 26 1.07 -14.65 -0.54
CA GLY A 26 0.68 -16.02 -0.82
C GLY A 26 -0.05 -16.21 -2.13
N ARG A 27 -0.14 -17.47 -2.53
CA ARG A 27 -0.95 -17.96 -3.63
C ARG A 27 -1.41 -19.36 -3.26
N GLU A 28 -2.71 -19.62 -3.40
CA GLU A 28 -3.32 -20.89 -3.00
C GLU A 28 -3.00 -21.23 -1.53
N ASP A 29 -2.36 -22.37 -1.28
CA ASP A 29 -1.99 -22.87 0.05
C ASP A 29 -0.58 -22.46 0.49
N LYS A 30 0.16 -21.72 -0.34
CA LYS A 30 1.55 -21.33 -0.07
C LYS A 30 1.65 -19.88 0.34
N TRP A 31 2.18 -19.64 1.54
CA TRP A 31 2.35 -18.32 2.13
C TRP A 31 3.78 -18.12 2.62
N THR A 32 4.31 -16.91 2.45
CA THR A 32 5.67 -16.55 2.87
C THR A 32 5.67 -15.12 3.38
N ILE A 33 6.39 -14.87 4.48
CA ILE A 33 6.63 -13.51 4.96
C ILE A 33 7.71 -12.88 4.08
N ILE A 34 7.35 -11.85 3.32
CA ILE A 34 8.27 -11.15 2.41
C ILE A 34 8.92 -9.91 3.05
N HIS A 35 8.32 -9.41 4.13
CA HIS A 35 8.85 -8.32 4.93
C HIS A 35 8.55 -8.58 6.40
N LYS A 36 9.57 -8.43 7.25
CA LYS A 36 9.42 -8.49 8.72
C LYS A 36 9.71 -7.11 9.27
N ASP A 37 8.82 -6.65 10.13
CA ASP A 37 8.92 -5.34 10.77
C ASP A 37 8.36 -5.39 12.19
N GLU A 38 8.66 -4.35 12.95
CA GLU A 38 8.23 -4.12 14.33
C GLU A 38 7.51 -2.77 14.48
N MET A 39 6.90 -2.29 13.40
CA MET A 39 6.05 -1.09 13.42
C MET A 39 4.95 -1.26 14.46
N THR A 40 4.72 -0.21 15.24
CA THR A 40 3.65 -0.17 16.24
C THR A 40 2.26 -0.08 15.60
N LEU A 41 2.19 0.38 14.34
CA LEU A 41 0.97 0.48 13.56
C LEU A 41 1.06 -0.39 12.29
N PRO A 42 -0.01 -1.14 11.96
CA PRO A 42 -0.09 -1.93 10.74
C PRO A 42 -0.30 -1.06 9.50
N PHE A 43 -0.15 -1.66 8.32
CA PHE A 43 -0.71 -1.07 7.10
C PHE A 43 -2.23 -0.96 7.22
N LYS A 44 -2.72 0.27 7.13
CA LYS A 44 -4.12 0.65 7.16
C LYS A 44 -4.85 0.14 5.93
N ASP A 45 -4.22 0.25 4.76
CA ASP A 45 -4.81 -0.15 3.49
C ASP A 45 -3.77 -0.71 2.51
N MET A 46 -4.22 -1.55 1.58
CA MET A 46 -3.40 -2.15 0.53
C MET A 46 -4.20 -2.25 -0.78
N VAL A 47 -3.69 -1.70 -1.88
CA VAL A 47 -4.35 -1.75 -3.20
C VAL A 47 -3.38 -2.11 -4.32
N TRP A 48 -3.88 -2.70 -5.40
CA TRP A 48 -3.10 -2.96 -6.61
C TRP A 48 -3.28 -1.83 -7.62
N PHE A 49 -2.18 -1.18 -8.02
CA PHE A 49 -2.20 -0.13 -9.02
C PHE A 49 -0.86 -0.01 -9.75
N GLY A 50 -0.92 0.15 -11.08
CA GLY A 50 0.28 0.38 -11.89
C GLY A 50 1.32 -0.75 -11.82
N GLY A 51 0.88 -2.00 -11.65
CA GLY A 51 1.79 -3.15 -11.57
C GLY A 51 2.45 -3.37 -10.20
N LYS A 52 2.00 -2.65 -9.16
CA LYS A 52 2.57 -2.70 -7.81
C LYS A 52 1.45 -2.77 -6.77
N VAL A 53 1.76 -3.31 -5.60
CA VAL A 53 0.88 -3.16 -4.42
C VAL A 53 1.30 -1.90 -3.69
N TRP A 54 0.35 -1.02 -3.42
CA TRP A 54 0.53 0.17 -2.61
C TRP A 54 0.02 -0.11 -1.21
N CYS A 55 0.79 0.28 -0.20
CA CYS A 55 0.45 0.10 1.21
C CYS A 55 0.53 1.44 1.92
N THR A 56 -0.44 1.74 2.79
CA THR A 56 -0.48 3.00 3.56
C THR A 56 -0.51 2.71 5.05
N SER A 57 0.06 3.59 5.86
CA SER A 57 -0.13 3.65 7.30
C SER A 57 -0.02 5.11 7.75
N ASP A 58 -0.27 5.37 9.03
CA ASP A 58 -0.09 6.72 9.59
C ASP A 58 1.40 7.17 9.56
N TYR A 59 2.33 6.24 9.31
CA TYR A 59 3.76 6.53 9.12
C TYR A 59 4.14 6.85 7.66
N GLY A 60 3.26 6.62 6.68
CA GLY A 60 3.53 6.99 5.29
C GLY A 60 2.92 6.06 4.23
N LEU A 61 3.65 5.94 3.11
CA LEU A 61 3.25 5.20 1.92
C LEU A 61 4.41 4.30 1.45
N TRP A 62 4.08 3.06 1.10
CA TRP A 62 5.02 2.05 0.61
C TRP A 62 4.51 1.41 -0.67
N VAL A 63 5.42 0.76 -1.37
CA VAL A 63 5.14 -0.10 -2.51
C VAL A 63 5.76 -1.47 -2.31
N ILE A 64 5.06 -2.51 -2.74
CA ILE A 64 5.61 -3.84 -2.94
C ILE A 64 5.76 -4.06 -4.44
N GLU A 65 7.00 -4.22 -4.87
CA GLU A 65 7.39 -4.49 -6.25
C GLU A 65 8.50 -5.55 -6.22
N ASP A 66 8.44 -6.50 -7.16
CA ASP A 66 9.33 -7.67 -7.19
C ASP A 66 9.37 -8.45 -5.87
N GLY A 67 8.22 -8.50 -5.17
CA GLY A 67 8.07 -9.18 -3.88
C GLY A 67 8.83 -8.52 -2.72
N LYS A 68 9.24 -7.25 -2.85
CA LYS A 68 9.95 -6.50 -1.80
C LYS A 68 9.19 -5.24 -1.44
N LEU A 69 8.98 -5.01 -0.14
CA LEU A 69 8.44 -3.76 0.37
C LEU A 69 9.54 -2.67 0.32
N ARG A 70 9.18 -1.48 -0.15
CA ARG A 70 10.03 -0.28 -0.15
C ARG A 70 9.17 0.94 0.16
N GLU A 71 9.80 1.97 0.73
CA GLU A 71 9.14 3.28 0.82
C GLU A 71 8.79 3.79 -0.58
N ALA A 72 7.61 4.37 -0.73
CA ALA A 72 7.16 4.87 -2.02
C ALA A 72 7.98 6.11 -2.41
N PRO A 73 8.58 6.15 -3.61
CA PRO A 73 9.38 7.28 -4.07
C PRO A 73 8.46 8.42 -4.56
N VAL A 74 7.71 9.01 -3.64
CA VAL A 74 6.76 10.08 -3.91
C VAL A 74 7.18 11.37 -3.21
N PRO A 75 6.78 12.55 -3.74
CA PRO A 75 7.04 13.81 -3.08
C PRO A 75 6.45 13.87 -1.65
N PRO A 76 7.06 14.62 -0.71
CA PRO A 76 6.58 14.74 0.67
C PRO A 76 5.10 15.14 0.79
N GLU A 77 4.61 16.00 -0.11
CA GLU A 77 3.22 16.44 -0.17
C GLU A 77 2.24 15.30 -0.47
N VAL A 78 2.64 14.33 -1.29
CA VAL A 78 1.84 13.12 -1.54
C VAL A 78 1.84 12.25 -0.30
N LYS A 79 3.03 12.03 0.29
CA LYS A 79 3.17 11.25 1.52
C LYS A 79 2.39 11.86 2.69
N SER A 80 2.24 13.19 2.74
CA SER A 80 1.44 13.86 3.78
C SER A 80 -0.05 13.50 3.73
N CYS A 81 -0.56 13.06 2.57
CA CYS A 81 -1.94 12.60 2.41
C CYS A 81 -2.14 11.14 2.87
N SER A 82 -1.14 10.50 3.51
CA SER A 82 -1.21 9.08 3.90
C SER A 82 -2.40 8.82 4.83
N GLY A 83 -3.29 7.94 4.37
CA GLY A 83 -4.54 7.60 5.03
C GLY A 83 -5.10 6.32 4.42
N ASN A 84 -6.19 6.42 3.67
CA ASN A 84 -6.80 5.30 2.93
C ASN A 84 -6.43 5.35 1.45
N LEU A 85 -6.53 4.19 0.79
CA LEU A 85 -6.28 4.02 -0.63
C LEU A 85 -7.57 3.59 -1.34
N ALA A 86 -7.77 4.02 -2.57
CA ALA A 86 -8.86 3.52 -3.41
C ALA A 86 -8.41 3.50 -4.87
N VAL A 87 -8.80 2.47 -5.63
CA VAL A 87 -8.49 2.32 -7.05
C VAL A 87 -9.77 2.15 -7.83
N GLY A 88 -9.91 2.88 -8.93
CA GLY A 88 -11.06 2.79 -9.83
C GLY A 88 -10.81 3.62 -11.08
N ASP A 89 -11.39 3.22 -12.21
CA ASP A 89 -11.33 3.95 -13.48
C ASP A 89 -9.91 4.38 -13.91
N GLY A 90 -8.93 3.50 -13.70
CA GLY A 90 -7.53 3.75 -14.09
C GLY A 90 -6.78 4.75 -13.20
N VAL A 91 -7.35 5.16 -12.06
CA VAL A 91 -6.69 6.06 -11.10
C VAL A 91 -6.61 5.45 -9.70
N MET A 92 -5.66 5.95 -8.91
CA MET A 92 -5.53 5.61 -7.49
C MET A 92 -5.61 6.87 -6.63
N LEU A 93 -6.56 6.91 -5.71
CA LEU A 93 -6.72 7.94 -4.69
C LEU A 93 -5.91 7.57 -3.44
N LEU A 94 -5.22 8.56 -2.88
CA LEU A 94 -4.65 8.55 -1.54
C LEU A 94 -5.25 9.73 -0.77
N ALA A 95 -5.94 9.44 0.33
CA ALA A 95 -6.62 10.48 1.12
C ALA A 95 -6.44 10.25 2.62
N GLY A 96 -6.10 11.31 3.33
CA GLY A 96 -5.82 11.29 4.77
C GLY A 96 -6.08 12.63 5.43
N MET A 97 -5.57 12.80 6.64
CA MET A 97 -5.85 13.98 7.47
C MET A 97 -5.42 15.30 6.82
N TYR A 98 -4.34 15.29 6.03
CA TYR A 98 -3.74 16.50 5.45
C TYR A 98 -4.12 16.74 3.97
N GLY A 99 -5.09 15.98 3.45
CA GLY A 99 -5.64 16.20 2.12
C GLY A 99 -5.78 14.91 1.31
N ALA A 100 -6.00 15.08 0.01
CA ALA A 100 -6.15 14.01 -0.94
C ALA A 100 -5.35 14.27 -2.23
N THR A 101 -4.86 13.19 -2.84
CA THR A 101 -4.10 13.22 -4.09
C THR A 101 -4.44 11.99 -4.92
N VAL A 102 -4.40 12.13 -6.24
CA VAL A 102 -4.71 11.08 -7.21
C VAL A 102 -3.51 10.79 -8.09
N ASN A 103 -3.16 9.52 -8.21
CA ASN A 103 -2.21 9.01 -9.18
C ASN A 103 -2.96 8.51 -10.41
N ASP A 104 -2.67 9.08 -11.59
CA ASP A 104 -3.27 8.68 -12.87
C ASP A 104 -2.44 7.62 -13.63
N GLY A 105 -1.44 7.05 -12.96
CA GLY A 105 -0.48 6.11 -13.53
C GLY A 105 0.76 6.79 -14.13
N LYS A 106 0.77 8.11 -14.25
CA LYS A 106 1.91 8.90 -14.74
C LYS A 106 2.40 9.89 -13.69
N GLN A 107 1.49 10.57 -13.01
CA GLN A 107 1.81 11.60 -12.04
C GLN A 107 0.80 11.65 -10.90
N TRP A 108 1.20 12.32 -9.81
CA TRP A 108 0.35 12.61 -8.68
C TRP A 108 -0.23 14.02 -8.79
N ASN A 109 -1.54 14.14 -8.65
CA ASN A 109 -2.28 15.39 -8.73
C ASN A 109 -3.01 15.61 -7.40
N ARG A 110 -2.69 16.70 -6.71
CA ARG A 110 -3.37 17.06 -5.45
C ARG A 110 -4.78 17.59 -5.72
N LEU A 111 -5.73 17.19 -4.88
CA LEU A 111 -7.15 17.58 -4.99
C LEU A 111 -7.50 18.75 -4.05
N TRP A 112 -6.60 19.73 -3.95
CA TRP A 112 -6.57 20.90 -3.04
C TRP A 112 -6.59 20.56 -1.54
#